data_AF-A0A410PX04-F1
#
_entry.id   AF-A0A410PX04-F1
#
_cell.length_a   1.000
_cell.length_b   1.000
_cell.length_c   1.000
_cell.angle_alpha   90.00
_cell.angle_beta   90.00
_cell.angle_gamma   90.00
#
_symmetry.space_group_name_H-M   'P 1'
#
loop_
_entity.id
_entity.type
_entity.pdbx_description
1 polymer ?
#
loop_
_entity_poly.entity_id
_entity_poly.type
_entity_poly.pdbx_seq_one_letter_code
_entity_poly.pdbx_strand_id
1 'polypeptide(L)' 'MNIYQQLMVETEQIKQGDKMPNRELYRIYGKAQMARQLGALTIEEFMTLNHEIIAEGINNPKYF' A
#
# COMPACT_ATOMS: atom_id res chain seq x y z
N MET A 1 12.28 11.14 -5.23
CA MET A 1 11.37 10.00 -5.03
C MET A 1 9.95 10.52 -5.23
N ASN A 2 9.16 9.92 -6.13
CA ASN A 2 7.76 10.32 -6.32
C ASN A 2 6.84 9.62 -5.30
N ILE A 3 5.57 10.04 -5.23
CA ILE A 3 4.63 9.51 -4.23
C ILE A 3 4.39 8.00 -4.41
N TYR A 4 4.39 7.51 -5.66
CA TYR A 4 4.28 6.08 -5.96
C TYR A 4 5.42 5.28 -5.31
N GLN A 5 6.68 5.67 -5.58
CA GLN A 5 7.87 5.04 -5.01
C GLN A 5 7.87 5.11 -3.48
N GLN A 6 7.45 6.23 -2.91
CA GLN A 6 7.38 6.40 -1.46
C GLN A 6 6.37 5.44 -0.82
N LEU A 7 5.17 5.33 -1.39
CA LEU A 7 4.13 4.43 -0.87
C LEU A 7 4.49 2.96 -1.07
N MET A 8 5.17 2.61 -2.16
CA MET A 8 5.70 1.25 -2.38
C MET A 8 6.72 0.88 -1.30
N VAL A 9 7.71 1.74 -1.04
CA VAL A 9 8.72 1.50 0.00
C VAL A 9 8.07 1.38 1.38
N GLU A 10 7.13 2.26 1.72
CA GLU A 10 6.43 2.22 3.01
C GLU A 10 5.61 0.92 3.14
N THR A 11 4.97 0.45 2.05
CA THR A 11 4.24 -0.83 2.02
C THR A 11 5.17 -2.03 2.28
N GLU A 12 6.32 -2.09 1.61
CA GLU A 12 7.30 -3.16 1.81
C GLU A 12 7.85 -3.19 3.24
N GLN A 13 8.17 -2.03 3.80
CA GLN A 13 8.66 -1.93 5.17
C GLN A 13 7.65 -2.45 6.18
N ILE A 14 6.37 -2.12 5.97
CA ILE A 14 5.27 -2.61 6.82
C ILE A 14 5.13 -4.13 6.71
N LYS A 15 5.19 -4.69 5.50
CA LYS A 15 5.12 -6.15 5.27
C LYS A 15 6.29 -6.93 5.89
N GLN A 16 7.46 -6.30 6.05
CA GLN A 16 8.65 -6.91 6.66
C GLN A 16 8.62 -6.93 8.19
N GLY A 17 7.69 -6.21 8.83
CA GLY A 17 7.56 -6.19 10.29
C GLY A 17 7.00 -7.50 10.87
N ASP A 18 7.47 -7.88 12.07
CA ASP A 18 7.07 -9.11 12.78
C ASP A 18 5.62 -9.12 13.33
N LYS A 19 4.87 -8.03 13.17
CA LYS A 19 3.50 -7.90 13.74
C LYS A 19 2.49 -7.63 12.66
N MET A 20 1.30 -8.23 12.80
CA MET A 20 0.14 -8.09 11.92
C MET A 20 0.01 -6.66 11.35
N PRO A 21 0.34 -6.45 10.07
CA PRO A 21 0.54 -5.11 9.49
C PRO A 21 -0.78 -4.41 9.11
N ASN A 22 -1.94 -5.04 9.32
CA ASN A 22 -3.22 -4.64 8.73
C ASN A 22 -3.59 -3.19 9.00
N ARG A 23 -3.43 -2.68 10.23
CA ARG A 23 -3.75 -1.28 10.55
C ARG A 23 -2.91 -0.30 9.74
N GLU A 24 -1.62 -0.59 9.58
CA GLU A 24 -0.71 0.29 8.84
C GLU A 24 -0.96 0.18 7.34
N LEU A 25 -1.25 -1.02 6.82
CA LEU A 25 -1.62 -1.22 5.42
C LEU A 25 -2.93 -0.49 5.06
N TYR A 26 -3.96 -0.51 5.92
CA TYR A 26 -5.17 0.30 5.70
C TYR A 26 -4.86 1.81 5.68
N ARG A 27 -3.91 2.26 6.50
CA ARG A 27 -3.46 3.66 6.47
C ARG A 27 -2.78 4.00 5.14
N ILE A 28 -1.91 3.13 4.64
CA ILE A 28 -1.28 3.30 3.33
C ILE A 28 -2.34 3.30 2.22
N TYR A 29 -3.32 2.41 2.29
CA TYR A 29 -4.42 2.35 1.33
C TYR A 29 -5.17 3.68 1.24
N GLY A 30 -5.48 4.29 2.39
CA GLY A 30 -6.10 5.62 2.43
C GLY A 30 -5.23 6.70 1.77
N LYS A 31 -3.91 6.68 2.00
CA LYS A 31 -2.97 7.59 1.31
C LYS A 31 -2.98 7.39 -0.21
N ALA A 32 -2.95 6.14 -0.66
CA ALA A 32 -2.98 5.82 -2.10
C ALA A 32 -4.29 6.28 -2.75
N GLN A 33 -5.43 6.10 -2.08
CA GLN A 33 -6.72 6.62 -2.55
C GLN A 33 -6.72 8.15 -2.68
N MET A 34 -6.26 8.87 -1.65
CA MET A 34 -6.15 10.33 -1.70
C MET A 34 -5.21 10.80 -2.80
N ALA A 35 -4.05 10.18 -2.95
CA ALA A 35 -3.09 10.51 -4.01
C ALA A 35 -3.69 10.30 -5.41
N ARG A 36 -4.47 9.24 -5.62
CA ARG A 36 -5.21 9.02 -6.88
C ARG A 36 -6.29 10.07 -7.12
N GLN A 37 -7.04 10.47 -6.09
CA GLN A 37 -8.08 11.51 -6.18
C GLN A 37 -7.49 12.89 -6.52
N LEU A 38 -6.29 13.19 -6.01
CA LEU A 38 -5.55 14.43 -6.30
C LEU A 38 -4.81 14.39 -7.64
N GLY A 39 -4.87 13.30 -8.38
CA GLY A 39 -4.17 13.13 -9.67
C GLY A 39 -2.65 12.94 -9.54
N ALA A 40 -2.15 12.67 -8.33
CA ALA A 40 -0.72 12.42 -8.08
C ALA A 40 -0.29 10.97 -8.40
N LEU A 41 -1.26 10.07 -8.62
CA LEU A 41 -1.05 8.71 -9.13
C LEU A 41 -1.85 8.51 -10.41
N THR A 42 -1.23 7.85 -11.38
CA THR A 42 -1.94 7.25 -12.51
C THR A 42 -2.85 6.11 -12.05
N ILE A 43 -3.77 5.67 -12.91
CA ILE A 43 -4.62 4.50 -12.64
C ILE A 43 -3.76 3.25 -12.47
N GLU A 44 -2.74 3.08 -13.32
CA GLU A 44 -1.86 1.91 -13.30
C GLU A 44 -1.05 1.85 -11.99
N GLU A 45 -0.41 2.95 -11.59
CA GLU A 45 0.32 3.03 -10.32
C GLU A 45 -0.59 2.75 -9.11
N PHE A 46 -1.82 3.26 -9.12
CA PHE A 46 -2.79 2.99 -8.07
C PHE A 46 -3.20 1.51 -8.03
N MET A 47 -3.41 0.88 -9.17
CA MET A 47 -3.78 -0.54 -9.24
C MET A 47 -2.66 -1.45 -8.74
N THR A 48 -1.41 -1.15 -9.10
CA THR A 48 -0.24 -1.85 -8.58
C THR A 48 -0.13 -1.69 -7.06
N LEU A 49 -0.21 -0.46 -6.54
CA LEU A 49 -0.22 -0.20 -5.09
C LEU A 49 -1.37 -0.94 -4.40
N ASN A 50 -2.57 -0.90 -4.96
CA ASN A 50 -3.73 -1.56 -4.38
C ASN A 50 -3.55 -3.08 -4.30
N HIS A 51 -2.94 -3.70 -5.32
CA HIS A 51 -2.62 -5.13 -5.29
C HIS A 51 -1.63 -5.44 -4.15
N GLU A 52 -0.55 -4.66 -4.04
CA GLU A 52 0.47 -4.85 -3.00
C GLU A 52 -0.06 -4.65 -1.58
N ILE A 53 -0.94 -3.67 -1.38
CA ILE A 53 -1.49 -3.35 -0.07
C ILE A 53 -2.58 -4.35 0.32
N ILE A 54 -3.51 -4.67 -0.59
CA ILE A 54 -4.72 -5.44 -0.27
C ILE A 54 -4.47 -6.94 -0.44
N ALA A 55 -4.01 -7.39 -1.60
CA ALA A 55 -3.86 -8.82 -1.90
C ALA A 55 -2.62 -9.39 -1.20
N GLU A 56 -1.47 -8.73 -1.37
CA GLU A 56 -0.19 -9.20 -0.83
C GLU A 56 0.06 -8.75 0.62
N GLY A 57 -0.78 -7.84 1.12
CA GLY A 57 -0.73 -7.33 2.50
C GLY A 57 -1.93 -7.80 3.32
N ILE A 58 -3.01 -7.02 3.31
CA ILE A 58 -4.15 -7.16 4.25
C ILE A 58 -4.82 -8.52 4.19
N ASN A 59 -5.00 -9.06 2.98
CA ASN A 59 -5.67 -10.35 2.76
C ASN A 59 -4.67 -11.49 2.58
N ASN A 60 -3.37 -11.26 2.80
CA ASN A 60 -2.36 -12.29 2.60
C ASN A 60 -2.43 -13.33 3.72
N PRO A 61 -2.68 -14.62 3.41
CA PRO A 61 -2.80 -15.70 4.40
C PRO A 61 -1.58 -15.86 5.32
N LYS A 62 -0.40 -15.38 4.89
CA LYS A 62 0.83 -15.42 5.70
C LYS A 62 0.70 -14.68 7.04
N TYR A 63 -0.19 -13.69 7.14
CA TYR A 63 -0.35 -12.85 8.33
C TYR A 63 -1.56 -13.23 9.21
N PHE A 64 -2.23 -14.37 8.95
CA PHE A 64 -3.39 -14.85 9.69
C PHE A 64 -3.12 -16.14 10.47
#